data_AF-A0A6G1DTE8-F1
#
_entry.id   AF-A0A6G1DTE8-F1
#
_cell.length_a   1.000
_cell.length_b   1.000
_cell.length_c   1.000
_cell.angle_alpha   90.00
_cell.angle_beta   90.00
_cell.angle_gamma   90.00
#
_symmetry.space_group_name_H-M   'P 1'
#
loop_
_entity.id
_entity.type
_entity.pdbx_description
1 polymer ?
#
loop_
_entity_poly.entity_id
_entity_poly.type
_entity_poly.pdbx_seq_one_letter_code
_entity_poly.pdbx_strand_id
1 'polypeptide(L)'
;MAFGGGGGFTISRTLAEELAKMQDGCLHQYPALYGSDDRIHCDLWGDVLGLLGAHPVAPLVTLHHLDFLEPVFPITPSCASMLRRLFDELVRLDSAAVAHQLVCYDQEHH
;
A
#
# COMPACT_ATOMS: atom_id res chain seq x y z
N MET A 1 -3.99 -21.85 -22.41
CA MET A 1 -4.72 -21.90 -21.13
C MET A 1 -4.87 -20.46 -20.67
N ALA A 2 -6.10 -19.96 -20.51
CA ALA A 2 -6.33 -18.62 -19.99
C ALA A 2 -6.53 -18.72 -18.48
N PHE A 3 -5.54 -18.28 -17.69
CA PHE A 3 -5.78 -17.89 -16.31
C PHE A 3 -6.56 -16.57 -16.36
N GLY A 4 -7.87 -16.68 -16.54
CA GLY A 4 -8.77 -15.56 -16.80
C GLY A 4 -9.91 -15.57 -15.80
N GLY A 5 -9.55 -15.46 -14.52
CA GLY A 5 -10.48 -15.27 -13.41
C GLY A 5 -9.97 -14.21 -12.44
N GLY A 6 -9.37 -13.14 -12.97
CA GLY A 6 -8.92 -12.01 -12.14
C GLY A 6 -10.11 -11.08 -11.90
N GLY A 7 -10.47 -10.87 -10.63
CA GLY A 7 -11.44 -9.85 -10.21
C GLY A 7 -10.85 -8.44 -10.29
N GLY A 8 -10.18 -8.13 -11.41
CA GLY A 8 -9.31 -6.98 -11.59
C GLY A 8 -9.88 -5.68 -11.03
N PHE A 9 -9.02 -4.87 -10.44
CA PHE A 9 -9.38 -3.58 -9.87
C PHE A 9 -9.40 -2.49 -10.95
N THR A 10 -10.24 -1.49 -10.78
CA THR A 10 -10.27 -0.30 -11.63
C THR A 10 -9.78 0.89 -10.82
N ILE A 11 -8.81 1.62 -11.34
CA ILE A 11 -8.32 2.88 -10.75
C ILE A 11 -8.67 4.05 -11.65
N SER A 12 -8.81 5.24 -11.05
CA SER A 12 -9.01 6.46 -11.82
C SER A 12 -7.77 6.81 -12.65
N ARG A 13 -7.95 7.57 -13.74
CA ARG A 13 -6.84 8.00 -14.59
C ARG A 13 -5.77 8.78 -13.79
N THR A 14 -6.20 9.68 -12.92
CA THR A 14 -5.28 10.48 -12.10
C THR A 14 -4.50 9.59 -11.11
N LEU A 15 -5.15 8.59 -10.53
CA LEU A 15 -4.50 7.61 -9.67
C LEU A 15 -3.47 6.76 -10.45
N ALA A 16 -3.81 6.35 -11.67
CA ALA A 16 -2.89 5.63 -12.55
C ALA A 16 -1.65 6.47 -12.94
N GLU A 17 -1.85 7.76 -13.22
CA GLU A 17 -0.76 8.69 -13.57
C GLU A 17 0.22 8.90 -12.41
N GLU A 18 -0.25 8.93 -11.16
CA GLU A 18 0.63 9.01 -9.99
C GLU A 18 1.32 7.67 -9.67
N LEU A 19 0.58 6.56 -9.71
CA LEU A 19 1.15 5.22 -9.46
C LEU A 19 2.23 4.85 -10.49
N ALA A 20 2.05 5.23 -11.75
CA ALA A 20 3.02 4.96 -12.81
C ALA A 20 4.40 5.55 -12.52
N LYS A 21 4.48 6.69 -11.81
CA LYS A 21 5.75 7.33 -11.44
C LYS A 21 6.55 6.49 -10.43
N MET A 22 5.87 5.65 -9.64
CA MET A 22 6.47 4.82 -8.60
C MET A 22 6.72 3.38 -9.07
N GLN A 23 5.94 2.89 -10.03
CA GLN A 23 6.01 1.50 -10.49
C GLN A 23 7.29 1.15 -11.25
N ASP A 24 7.88 2.08 -12.01
CA ASP A 24 9.08 1.78 -12.81
C ASP A 24 10.26 1.31 -11.96
N GLY A 25 10.47 1.90 -10.77
CA GLY A 25 11.51 1.48 -9.83
C GLY A 25 11.22 0.11 -9.23
N CYS A 26 9.97 -0.13 -8.83
CA CYS A 26 9.53 -1.40 -8.28
C CYS A 26 9.66 -2.55 -9.28
N LEU A 27 9.32 -2.34 -10.55
CA LEU A 27 9.43 -3.37 -11.59
C LEU A 27 10.89 -3.77 -11.88
N HIS A 28 11.84 -2.84 -11.72
CA HIS A 28 13.26 -3.16 -11.80
C HIS A 28 13.77 -3.90 -10.56
N GLN A 29 13.30 -3.52 -9.38
CA GLN A 29 13.71 -4.11 -8.11
C GLN A 29 13.12 -5.51 -7.87
N TYR A 30 11.89 -5.74 -8.34
CA TYR A 30 11.16 -6.98 -8.16
C TYR A 30 10.70 -7.57 -9.51
N PRO A 31 11.63 -8.04 -10.36
CA PRO A 31 11.31 -8.57 -11.68
C PRO A 31 10.43 -9.83 -11.64
N ALA A 32 10.30 -10.46 -10.47
CA ALA A 32 9.48 -11.63 -10.25
C ALA A 32 7.99 -11.32 -10.01
N LEU A 33 7.61 -10.05 -9.75
CA LEU A 33 6.20 -9.66 -9.62
C LEU A 33 5.50 -9.79 -10.97
N TYR A 34 4.63 -10.79 -11.10
CA TYR A 34 3.98 -11.16 -12.35
C TYR A 34 2.47 -11.21 -12.17
N GLY A 35 1.75 -10.29 -12.83
CA GLY A 35 0.31 -10.14 -12.70
C GLY A 35 -0.09 -8.74 -12.29
N SER A 36 -1.37 -8.39 -12.46
CA SER A 36 -1.89 -7.08 -12.05
C SER A 36 -1.81 -6.85 -10.54
N ASP A 37 -2.06 -7.92 -9.78
CA ASP A 37 -2.23 -7.84 -8.34
C ASP A 37 -0.86 -7.71 -7.65
N ASP A 38 0.11 -8.52 -8.08
CA ASP A 38 1.51 -8.43 -7.65
C ASP A 38 2.13 -7.06 -7.97
N ARG A 39 1.78 -6.45 -9.11
CA ARG A 39 2.29 -5.14 -9.51
C ARG A 39 1.67 -3.96 -8.75
N ILE A 40 0.49 -4.14 -8.15
CA ILE A 40 -0.06 -3.16 -7.20
C ILE A 40 0.61 -3.29 -5.84
N HIS A 41 1.20 -4.43 -5.51
CA HIS A 41 1.96 -4.64 -4.28
C HIS A 41 3.33 -3.92 -4.26
N CYS A 42 3.56 -2.96 -5.16
CA CYS A 42 4.81 -2.22 -5.21
C CYS A 42 4.98 -1.26 -4.03
N ASP A 43 6.24 -1.10 -3.60
CA ASP A 43 6.63 -0.11 -2.60
C ASP A 43 6.23 1.31 -3.01
N LEU A 44 5.59 2.04 -2.09
CA LEU A 44 5.25 3.45 -2.24
C LEU A 44 6.29 4.31 -1.51
N TRP A 45 6.58 5.49 -2.05
CA TRP A 45 7.63 6.38 -1.55
C TRP A 45 7.13 7.83 -1.53
N GLY A 46 7.55 8.61 -0.53
CA GLY A 46 7.21 10.04 -0.43
C GLY A 46 5.81 10.31 0.12
N ASP A 47 5.19 11.41 -0.31
CA ASP A 47 3.84 11.80 0.12
C ASP A 47 2.76 10.93 -0.55
N VAL A 48 2.07 10.13 0.27
CA VAL A 48 0.98 9.25 -0.15
C VAL A 48 -0.40 9.78 0.23
N LEU A 49 -0.53 11.00 0.79
CA LEU A 49 -1.82 11.57 1.18
C LEU A 49 -2.79 11.67 -0.01
N GLY A 50 -2.28 12.07 -1.17
CA GLY A 50 -3.09 12.12 -2.40
C GLY A 50 -3.57 10.74 -2.85
N LEU A 51 -2.73 9.71 -2.65
CA LEU A 51 -3.05 8.31 -2.97
C LEU A 51 -4.12 7.75 -2.02
N LEU A 52 -3.93 7.94 -0.71
CA LEU A 52 -4.85 7.48 0.33
C LEU A 52 -6.16 8.29 0.34
N GLY A 53 -6.09 9.55 -0.07
CA GLY A 53 -7.24 10.45 -0.18
C GLY A 53 -8.05 10.30 -1.49
N ALA A 54 -7.55 9.53 -2.46
CA ALA A 54 -8.28 9.21 -3.68
C ALA A 54 -9.48 8.27 -3.36
N HIS A 55 -10.61 8.89 -3.05
CA HIS A 55 -11.94 8.34 -2.79
C HIS A 55 -12.41 7.22 -3.75
N PRO A 56 -13.38 6.35 -3.39
CA PRO A 56 -13.45 5.34 -2.32
C PRO A 56 -13.47 3.92 -2.94
N VAL A 57 -12.82 3.69 -4.08
CA VAL A 57 -12.72 2.34 -4.67
C VAL A 57 -11.60 1.62 -3.96
N ALA A 58 -11.78 1.39 -2.66
CA ALA A 58 -10.88 0.80 -1.68
C ALA A 58 -9.78 -0.04 -2.35
N PRO A 59 -8.67 0.58 -2.79
CA PRO A 59 -7.53 -0.23 -3.13
C PRO A 59 -7.03 -0.67 -1.77
N LEU A 60 -7.11 -1.98 -1.49
CA LEU A 60 -6.36 -2.56 -0.40
C LEU A 60 -4.89 -2.31 -0.74
N VAL A 61 -4.33 -1.24 -0.18
CA VAL A 61 -2.93 -0.87 -0.34
C VAL A 61 -2.15 -1.48 0.80
N THR A 62 -1.16 -2.30 0.47
CA THR A 62 -0.25 -2.88 1.43
C THR A 62 0.95 -1.96 1.60
N LEU A 63 0.92 -1.15 2.66
CA LEU A 63 2.06 -0.31 3.03
C LEU A 63 3.11 -1.18 3.74
N HIS A 64 4.22 -1.40 3.08
CA HIS A 64 5.45 -1.94 3.65
C HIS A 64 6.55 -0.87 3.55
N HIS A 65 7.58 -0.94 4.40
CA HIS A 65 8.64 0.07 4.50
C HIS A 65 8.17 1.51 4.79
N LEU A 66 7.30 1.66 5.81
CA LEU A 66 6.73 2.95 6.25
C LEU A 66 7.77 4.05 6.54
N ASP A 67 9.03 3.69 6.82
CA ASP A 67 10.13 4.62 7.07
C ASP A 67 10.49 5.51 5.86
N PHE A 68 10.04 5.15 4.66
CA PHE A 68 10.27 5.92 3.45
C PHE A 68 9.09 6.81 3.03
N LEU A 69 8.02 6.81 3.82
CA LEU A 69 6.86 7.66 3.58
C LEU A 69 7.01 9.01 4.28
N GLU A 70 6.54 10.06 3.62
CA GLU A 70 6.33 11.34 4.29
C GLU A 70 5.13 11.26 5.24
N PRO A 71 5.14 12.01 6.36
CA PRO A 71 4.00 12.03 7.26
C PRO A 71 2.71 12.49 6.56
N VAL A 72 1.72 11.60 6.52
CA VAL A 72 0.41 11.86 5.89
C VAL A 72 -0.40 12.93 6.64
N PHE A 73 -0.08 13.16 7.92
CA PHE A 73 -0.74 14.19 8.73
C PHE A 73 0.11 15.47 8.76
N PRO A 74 -0.45 16.62 8.32
CA PRO A 74 0.30 17.89 8.20
C PRO A 74 0.77 18.45 9.56
N ILE A 75 0.23 17.97 10.67
CA ILE A 75 0.56 18.38 12.05
C ILE A 75 1.57 17.45 12.72
N THR A 76 2.04 16.42 12.02
CA THR A 76 2.78 15.31 12.61
C THR A 76 4.21 15.27 12.05
N PRO A 77 5.22 15.69 12.83
CA PRO A 77 6.54 16.04 12.30
C PRO A 77 7.42 14.84 11.94
N SER A 78 7.01 13.60 12.22
CA SER A 78 7.80 12.40 11.94
C SER A 78 6.93 11.20 11.57
N CYS A 79 7.51 10.25 10.82
CA CYS A 79 6.83 8.99 10.49
C CYS A 79 6.41 8.23 11.77
N ALA A 80 7.26 8.17 12.79
CA ALA A 80 6.93 7.53 14.06
C ALA A 80 5.70 8.15 14.76
N SER A 81 5.57 9.49 14.74
CA SER A 81 4.41 10.17 15.31
C SER A 81 3.15 9.99 14.45
N MET A 82 3.29 9.88 13.12
CA MET A 82 2.20 9.57 12.21
C MET A 82 1.66 8.16 12.46
N LEU A 83 2.53 7.16 12.56
CA LEU A 83 2.14 5.79 12.86
C LEU A 83 1.43 5.70 14.21
N ARG A 84 1.98 6.34 15.24
CA ARG A 84 1.35 6.38 16.55
C ARG A 84 -0.05 6.97 16.49
N ARG A 85 -0.23 8.07 15.77
CA ARG A 85 -1.55 8.69 15.57
C ARG A 85 -2.51 7.80 14.78
N LEU A 86 -2.02 7.12 13.74
CA LEU A 86 -2.81 6.18 12.95
C LEU A 86 -3.35 5.04 13.83
N PHE A 87 -2.51 4.44 14.66
CA PHE A 87 -2.93 3.33 15.53
C PHE A 87 -3.72 3.80 16.77
N ASP A 88 -3.30 4.86 17.45
CA ASP A 88 -3.91 5.31 18.71
C ASP A 88 -5.23 6.07 18.51
N GLU A 89 -5.47 6.66 17.34
CA GLU A 89 -6.71 7.39 17.01
C GLU A 89 -7.56 6.68 15.95
N LEU A 90 -7.05 6.53 14.73
CA LEU A 90 -7.85 6.10 13.56
C LEU A 90 -8.25 4.62 13.62
N VAL A 91 -7.29 3.73 13.87
CA VAL A 91 -7.56 2.28 13.98
C VAL A 91 -8.50 1.97 15.15
N ARG A 92 -8.43 2.76 16.23
CA ARG A 92 -9.35 2.61 17.37
C ARG A 92 -10.76 3.12 17.07
N LEU A 93 -10.89 4.09 16.18
CA LEU A 93 -12.18 4.62 15.73
C LEU A 93 -12.86 3.68 14.73
N ASP A 94 -12.11 3.15 13.76
CA ASP A 94 -12.58 2.23 12.74
C ASP A 94 -11.51 1.17 12.43
N SER A 95 -11.55 0.06 13.16
CA SER A 95 -10.61 -1.05 12.97
C SER A 95 -10.89 -1.84 11.69
N ALA A 96 -12.10 -1.76 11.12
CA ALA A 96 -12.46 -2.46 9.90
C ALA A 96 -11.83 -1.81 8.66
N ALA A 97 -11.42 -0.55 8.75
CA ALA A 97 -10.72 0.16 7.69
C ALA A 97 -9.24 -0.23 7.54
N VAL A 98 -8.69 -1.06 8.44
CA VAL A 98 -7.27 -1.44 8.43
C VAL A 98 -7.11 -2.96 8.47
N ALA A 99 -6.35 -3.49 7.51
CA ALA A 99 -5.90 -4.89 7.51
C ALA A 99 -4.40 -4.93 7.78
N HIS A 100 -3.97 -5.82 8.68
CA HIS A 100 -2.56 -6.06 8.96
C HIS A 100 -2.21 -7.49 8.55
N GLN A 101 -1.22 -7.63 7.66
CA GLN A 101 -0.69 -8.92 7.27
C GLN A 101 0.50 -9.27 8.18
N LEU A 102 0.39 -10.39 8.90
CA LEU A 102 1.48 -10.95 9.70
C LEU A 102 1.98 -12.22 8.98
N VAL A 103 3.28 -12.29 8.69
CA VAL A 103 3.91 -13.50 8.15
C VAL A 103 4.49 -14.28 9.32
N CYS A 104 3.89 -15.42 9.64
CA CYS A 104 4.41 -16.37 10.62
C CYS A 104 5.20 -17.45 9.89
N TYR A 105 6.47 -17.62 10.24
CA TYR A 105 7.30 -18.73 9.76
C TYR A 105 7.14 -19.90 10.71
N ASP A 106 6.64 -21.03 10.21
CA ASP A 106 6.64 -22.29 10.94
C ASP A 106 8.03 -22.91 10.86
N GLN A 107 8.71 -22.97 12.01
CA GLN A 107 10.07 -23.50 12.12
C GLN A 107 10.12 -25.02 11.97
N GLU A 108 9.01 -25.74 12.14
CA GLU A 108 9.00 -27.21 12.15
C GLU A 108 8.92 -27.85 10.76
N HIS A 109 8.72 -27.05 9.70
CA HIS A 109 8.50 -27.53 8.34
C HIS A 109 9.48 -26.95 7.30
N HIS A 110 10.72 -26.65 7.71
CA HIS A 110 11.83 -26.25 6.83
C HIS A 110 12.76 -27.41 6.48
#